data_AF-A0A968E0M8-F1
#
_entry.id   AF-A0A968E0M8-F1
#
_cell.length_a   1.000
_cell.length_b   1.000
_cell.length_c   1.000
_cell.angle_alpha   90.00
_cell.angle_beta   90.00
_cell.angle_gamma   90.00
#
_symmetry.space_group_name_H-M   'P 1'
#
loop_
_entity.id
_entity.type
_entity.pdbx_description
1 polymer ?
#
loop_
_entity_poly.entity_id
_entity_poly.type
_entity_poly.pdbx_seq_one_letter_code
_entity_poly.pdbx_strand_id
1 'polypeptide(L)'
;MSCHGPQKAEAGLRLDSWTNLIKGTDFGEAIIPFDSENSVLIEMLTKLRINDVLKVHPTEQGAAAVDSAAIAFLARWIDEGAKNDANEIPYENSTNRIYVCSQDADIVSIIDVDAKVVIGTIDLIKLGFNPGSKPHHVAVAADGQNWFLSMINAGKVLKFNANNEVVAEDTTALPALLAHHPTEDILYISRFVDPQITVNSIYVMDSQSFQPFEDQNISGGKIFLPSPIPHGLSMSHDGQYVYTASLSEDIFFSIEHATKEFKGFLSLNVNSSPLQSAVSPDNNTVFLSGSDSDQMFVIDVSDPTAPGLTATVDVPASPWHLAFTPDGSKVYAAHLDANQFSVIDASSLVVQSFGLGDGSDGLARPHGIAVSPNGDYVFISNRNVNGSYQPRHDFGDNEFVGTVVVINADTNQIEKVLEIEEFGSGMASWSM
;
A
#
# COMPACT_ATOMS: atom_id res chain seq x y z
N MET A 1 -30.13 -3.14 22.23
CA MET A 1 -28.67 -3.19 22.44
C MET A 1 -28.31 -2.34 23.65
N SER A 2 -27.87 -2.96 24.75
CA SER A 2 -27.50 -2.26 25.99
C SER A 2 -26.04 -1.78 26.00
N CYS A 3 -25.13 -2.44 25.26
CA CYS A 3 -23.68 -2.14 25.27
C CYS A 3 -23.19 -1.31 24.07
N HIS A 4 -23.79 -1.49 22.89
CA HIS A 4 -23.39 -0.83 21.63
C HIS A 4 -24.59 -0.11 20.97
N GLY A 5 -25.38 0.58 21.80
CA GLY A 5 -26.61 1.27 21.41
C GLY A 5 -26.48 2.79 21.36
N PRO A 6 -27.57 3.54 21.10
CA PRO A 6 -27.54 5.00 21.02
C PRO A 6 -27.01 5.71 22.28
N GLN A 7 -27.18 5.05 23.43
CA GLN A 7 -26.85 5.56 24.76
C GLN A 7 -25.51 5.06 25.31
N LYS A 8 -24.89 4.05 24.66
CA LYS A 8 -23.67 3.42 25.14
C LYS A 8 -22.83 2.87 23.97
N ALA A 9 -21.56 3.27 23.91
CA ALA A 9 -20.57 2.87 22.91
C ALA A 9 -19.37 2.22 23.62
N GLU A 10 -19.49 0.97 24.06
CA GLU A 10 -18.35 0.29 24.69
C GLU A 10 -17.19 0.17 23.69
N ALA A 11 -15.98 0.54 24.12
CA ALA A 11 -14.78 0.63 23.26
C ALA A 11 -14.97 1.48 21.98
N GLY A 12 -15.91 2.42 21.98
CA GLY A 12 -16.21 3.26 20.82
C GLY A 12 -17.11 2.60 19.76
N LEU A 13 -17.40 1.29 19.85
CA LEU A 13 -18.21 0.57 18.87
C LEU A 13 -19.70 0.86 19.02
N ARG A 14 -20.35 1.16 17.90
CA ARG A 14 -21.77 1.47 17.78
C ARG A 14 -22.42 0.60 16.70
N LEU A 15 -23.45 -0.15 17.08
CA LEU A 15 -24.18 -1.08 16.20
C LEU A 15 -25.64 -0.65 15.94
N ASP A 16 -26.01 0.55 16.39
CA ASP A 16 -27.38 1.06 16.40
C ASP A 16 -27.85 1.68 15.07
N SER A 17 -26.95 1.83 14.11
CA SER A 17 -27.28 2.26 12.76
C SER A 17 -26.33 1.62 11.75
N TRP A 18 -26.82 1.48 10.51
CA TRP A 18 -26.00 1.02 9.39
C TRP A 18 -24.73 1.87 9.22
N THR A 19 -24.85 3.20 9.28
CA THR A 19 -23.70 4.11 9.19
C THR A 19 -22.67 3.89 10.30
N ASN A 20 -23.11 3.69 11.54
CA ASN A 20 -22.19 3.46 12.66
C ASN A 20 -21.49 2.11 12.57
N LEU A 21 -22.24 1.06 12.17
CA LEU A 21 -21.70 -0.27 11.95
C LEU A 21 -20.60 -0.25 10.88
N ILE A 22 -20.85 0.45 9.78
CA ILE A 22 -19.92 0.60 8.65
C ILE A 22 -18.71 1.47 9.02
N LYS A 23 -18.90 2.54 9.81
CA LYS A 23 -17.80 3.41 10.24
C LYS A 23 -16.81 2.69 11.17
N GLY A 24 -17.30 1.75 11.98
CA GLY A 24 -16.48 1.03 12.95
C GLY A 24 -15.98 1.93 14.09
N THR A 25 -14.74 1.70 14.51
CA THR A 25 -14.05 2.41 15.59
C THR A 25 -12.73 3.00 15.11
N ASP A 26 -11.96 3.61 16.02
CA ASP A 26 -10.61 4.10 15.73
C ASP A 26 -9.61 2.95 15.45
N PHE A 27 -9.99 1.70 15.75
CA PHE A 27 -9.21 0.47 15.52
C PHE A 27 -9.73 -0.38 14.35
N GLY A 28 -10.56 0.19 13.48
CA GLY A 28 -11.03 -0.48 12.26
C GLY A 28 -12.53 -0.75 12.21
N GLU A 29 -12.92 -1.42 11.13
CA GLU A 29 -14.31 -1.64 10.73
C GLU A 29 -14.92 -2.87 11.42
N ALA A 30 -16.19 -2.78 11.81
CA ALA A 30 -16.89 -3.95 12.35
C ALA A 30 -17.27 -4.95 11.23
N ILE A 31 -17.53 -4.43 10.02
CA ILE A 31 -17.80 -5.20 8.83
C ILE A 31 -17.07 -4.59 7.64
N ILE A 32 -16.59 -5.45 6.75
CA ILE A 32 -16.00 -5.07 5.47
C ILE A 32 -16.99 -5.51 4.40
N PRO A 33 -17.61 -4.57 3.65
CA PRO A 33 -18.53 -4.91 2.57
C PRO A 33 -17.90 -5.90 1.58
N PHE A 34 -18.68 -6.89 1.15
CA PHE A 34 -18.25 -7.98 0.26
C PHE A 34 -17.25 -8.98 0.86
N ASP A 35 -16.92 -8.85 2.15
CA ASP A 35 -15.96 -9.73 2.80
C ASP A 35 -16.38 -10.08 4.23
N SER A 36 -17.29 -11.05 4.35
CA SER A 36 -17.70 -11.55 5.65
C SER A 36 -16.61 -12.32 6.39
N GLU A 37 -15.64 -12.89 5.68
CA GLU A 37 -14.57 -13.71 6.24
C GLU A 37 -13.58 -12.86 7.05
N ASN A 38 -13.24 -11.67 6.53
CA ASN A 38 -12.36 -10.72 7.21
C ASN A 38 -13.13 -9.65 8.01
N SER A 39 -14.46 -9.77 8.11
CA SER A 39 -15.28 -8.90 8.95
C SER A 39 -15.18 -9.28 10.43
N VAL A 40 -14.69 -8.37 11.27
CA VAL A 40 -14.52 -8.57 12.72
C VAL A 40 -15.82 -9.03 13.40
N LEU A 41 -16.98 -8.53 12.97
CA LEU A 41 -18.26 -8.97 13.52
C LEU A 41 -18.49 -10.48 13.35
N ILE A 42 -18.21 -11.02 12.16
CA ILE A 42 -18.38 -12.45 11.87
C ILE A 42 -17.31 -13.26 12.60
N GLU A 43 -16.09 -12.76 12.62
CA GLU A 43 -15.01 -13.35 13.40
C GLU A 43 -15.39 -13.45 14.89
N MET A 44 -15.87 -12.39 15.51
CA MET A 44 -16.29 -12.41 16.90
C MET A 44 -17.44 -13.40 17.11
N LEU A 45 -18.46 -13.40 16.26
CA LEU A 45 -19.60 -14.32 16.40
C LEU A 45 -19.22 -15.80 16.25
N THR A 46 -18.17 -16.10 15.48
CA THR A 46 -17.71 -17.47 15.22
C THR A 46 -16.62 -17.91 16.20
N LYS A 47 -15.61 -17.08 16.49
CA LYS A 47 -14.50 -17.38 17.42
C LYS A 47 -14.93 -17.37 18.89
N LEU A 48 -16.04 -16.70 19.24
CA LEU A 48 -16.70 -16.93 20.54
C LEU A 48 -17.18 -18.39 20.68
N ARG A 49 -17.20 -19.21 19.62
CA ARG A 49 -17.48 -20.65 19.66
C ARG A 49 -16.27 -21.47 19.19
N ILE A 50 -15.39 -21.85 20.11
CA ILE A 50 -14.29 -22.79 19.82
C ILE A 50 -14.79 -24.21 20.15
N ASN A 51 -14.80 -25.12 19.16
CA ASN A 51 -15.31 -26.50 19.31
C ASN A 51 -16.74 -26.56 19.89
N ASP A 52 -17.65 -25.71 19.39
CA ASP A 52 -19.03 -25.54 19.87
C ASP A 52 -19.18 -25.05 21.32
N VAL A 53 -18.08 -24.69 21.99
CA VAL A 53 -18.11 -24.13 23.34
C VAL A 53 -18.13 -22.61 23.25
N LEU A 54 -19.18 -22.00 23.80
CA LEU A 54 -19.29 -20.55 23.90
C LEU A 54 -18.28 -20.00 24.93
N LYS A 55 -17.24 -19.31 24.45
CA LYS A 55 -16.47 -18.36 25.26
C LYS A 55 -17.29 -17.08 25.34
N VAL A 56 -17.99 -16.85 26.44
CA VAL A 56 -18.78 -15.63 26.64
C VAL A 56 -17.97 -14.59 27.38
N HIS A 57 -18.11 -13.33 27.00
CA HIS A 57 -17.62 -12.24 27.83
C HIS A 57 -18.23 -12.37 29.25
N PRO A 58 -17.49 -12.08 30.34
CA PRO A 58 -17.96 -12.32 31.71
C PRO A 58 -19.32 -11.68 32.05
N THR A 59 -19.66 -10.56 31.43
CA THR A 59 -20.94 -9.85 31.61
C THR A 59 -22.12 -10.47 30.87
N GLU A 60 -21.87 -11.46 30.01
CA GLU A 60 -22.86 -12.14 29.17
C GLU A 60 -23.04 -13.61 29.56
N GLN A 61 -22.48 -14.04 30.70
CA GLN A 61 -22.71 -15.38 31.24
C GLN A 61 -24.21 -15.67 31.38
N GLY A 62 -24.69 -16.68 30.63
CA GLY A 62 -26.10 -17.09 30.61
C GLY A 62 -26.92 -16.55 29.43
N ALA A 63 -26.35 -15.71 28.56
CA ALA A 63 -26.99 -15.33 27.31
C ALA A 63 -27.01 -16.50 26.32
N ALA A 64 -28.08 -16.60 25.52
CA ALA A 64 -28.12 -17.54 24.41
C ALA A 64 -27.17 -17.04 23.32
N ALA A 65 -26.31 -17.93 22.83
CA ALA A 65 -25.45 -17.63 21.70
C ALA A 65 -26.27 -17.38 20.43
N VAL A 66 -25.79 -16.50 19.56
CA VAL A 66 -26.33 -16.36 18.20
C VAL A 66 -26.21 -17.70 17.49
N ASP A 67 -27.30 -18.15 16.85
CA ASP A 67 -27.31 -19.44 16.15
C ASP A 67 -26.60 -19.36 14.79
N SER A 68 -26.16 -20.52 14.27
CA SER A 68 -25.39 -20.59 13.03
C SER A 68 -26.16 -20.11 11.80
N ALA A 69 -27.50 -20.18 11.80
CA ALA A 69 -28.30 -19.70 10.67
C ALA A 69 -28.35 -18.17 10.64
N ALA A 70 -28.41 -17.53 11.81
CA ALA A 70 -28.30 -16.08 11.92
C ALA A 70 -26.89 -15.58 11.54
N ILE A 71 -25.83 -16.28 11.95
CA ILE A 71 -24.45 -15.96 11.52
C ILE A 71 -24.32 -16.09 10.01
N ALA A 72 -24.79 -17.19 9.42
CA ALA A 72 -24.76 -17.39 7.97
C ALA A 72 -25.60 -16.35 7.21
N PHE A 73 -26.71 -15.90 7.78
CA PHE A 73 -27.50 -14.81 7.22
C PHE A 73 -26.71 -13.49 7.20
N LEU A 74 -26.05 -13.14 8.31
CA LEU A 74 -25.21 -11.93 8.40
C LEU A 74 -24.02 -12.00 7.45
N ALA A 75 -23.32 -13.13 7.41
CA ALA A 75 -22.20 -13.34 6.50
C ALA A 75 -22.63 -13.14 5.04
N ARG A 76 -23.71 -13.79 4.61
CA ARG A 76 -24.27 -13.62 3.27
C ARG A 76 -24.69 -12.17 2.99
N TRP A 77 -25.30 -11.48 3.95
CA TRP A 77 -25.66 -10.07 3.79
C TRP A 77 -24.43 -9.18 3.58
N ILE A 78 -23.34 -9.44 4.31
CA ILE A 78 -22.06 -8.75 4.12
C ILE A 78 -21.46 -9.06 2.75
N ASP A 79 -21.41 -10.34 2.35
CA ASP A 79 -20.90 -10.78 1.04
C ASP A 79 -21.71 -10.19 -0.13
N GLU A 80 -23.00 -9.91 0.08
CA GLU A 80 -23.87 -9.22 -0.88
C GLU A 80 -23.70 -7.68 -0.89
N GLY A 81 -22.71 -7.16 -0.14
CA GLY A 81 -22.34 -5.74 -0.09
C GLY A 81 -22.89 -4.97 1.11
N ALA A 82 -23.39 -5.66 2.15
CA ALA A 82 -23.92 -5.04 3.38
C ALA A 82 -24.98 -3.95 3.12
N LYS A 83 -25.91 -4.21 2.19
CA LYS A 83 -26.91 -3.24 1.72
C LYS A 83 -27.85 -2.76 2.83
N ASN A 84 -28.20 -1.48 2.80
CA ASN A 84 -29.28 -0.95 3.65
C ASN A 84 -30.69 -1.25 3.10
N ASP A 85 -31.75 -0.81 3.78
CA ASP A 85 -33.14 -1.03 3.39
C ASP A 85 -33.53 -0.39 2.03
N ALA A 86 -32.75 0.58 1.56
CA ALA A 86 -32.89 1.22 0.25
C ALA A 86 -32.08 0.53 -0.86
N ASN A 87 -31.42 -0.61 -0.55
CA ASN A 87 -30.47 -1.34 -1.39
C ASN A 87 -29.18 -0.58 -1.72
N GLU A 88 -28.82 0.42 -0.93
CA GLU A 88 -27.56 1.15 -1.11
C GLU A 88 -26.40 0.37 -0.49
N ILE A 89 -25.29 0.27 -1.23
CA ILE A 89 -24.04 -0.32 -0.76
C ILE A 89 -23.19 0.80 -0.13
N PRO A 90 -22.58 0.58 1.04
CA PRO A 90 -21.72 1.58 1.69
C PRO A 90 -20.51 1.88 0.80
N TYR A 91 -20.27 3.18 0.56
CA TYR A 91 -19.13 3.68 -0.24
C TYR A 91 -19.05 3.14 -1.68
N GLU A 92 -20.14 2.64 -2.26
CA GLU A 92 -20.19 2.12 -3.64
C GLU A 92 -19.65 3.12 -4.67
N ASN A 93 -19.98 4.41 -4.47
CA ASN A 93 -19.57 5.50 -5.34
C ASN A 93 -18.24 6.17 -4.91
N SER A 94 -17.48 5.54 -4.00
CA SER A 94 -16.16 6.05 -3.61
C SER A 94 -15.26 6.13 -4.84
N THR A 95 -14.66 7.29 -5.08
CA THR A 95 -13.69 7.50 -6.17
C THR A 95 -12.28 7.79 -5.65
N ASN A 96 -12.15 8.18 -4.37
CA ASN A 96 -10.88 8.47 -3.73
C ASN A 96 -10.43 7.25 -2.92
N ARG A 97 -9.71 6.34 -3.57
CA ARG A 97 -9.36 5.03 -3.03
C ARG A 97 -7.85 4.83 -2.92
N ILE A 98 -7.44 4.05 -1.92
CA ILE A 98 -6.11 3.44 -1.83
C ILE A 98 -6.27 1.93 -1.93
N TYR A 99 -5.41 1.31 -2.73
CA TYR A 99 -5.25 -0.14 -2.77
C TYR A 99 -4.00 -0.53 -1.99
N VAL A 100 -4.12 -1.48 -1.08
CA VAL A 100 -3.02 -1.90 -0.19
C VAL A 100 -2.81 -3.41 -0.30
N CYS A 101 -1.59 -3.82 -0.65
CA CYS A 101 -1.22 -5.21 -0.77
C CYS A 101 -0.95 -5.84 0.60
N SER A 102 -1.62 -6.94 0.91
CA SER A 102 -1.30 -7.86 2.02
C SER A 102 -0.58 -9.06 1.42
N GLN A 103 0.76 -9.02 1.47
CA GLN A 103 1.61 -9.83 0.60
C GLN A 103 1.55 -11.32 0.94
N ASP A 104 1.56 -11.68 2.21
CA ASP A 104 1.55 -13.09 2.62
C ASP A 104 0.13 -13.67 2.72
N ALA A 105 -0.90 -12.80 2.66
CA ALA A 105 -2.31 -13.18 2.64
C ALA A 105 -2.92 -13.31 1.23
N ASP A 106 -2.19 -12.94 0.17
CA ASP A 106 -2.71 -12.89 -1.21
C ASP A 106 -3.99 -12.04 -1.36
N ILE A 107 -4.07 -10.95 -0.58
CA ILE A 107 -5.22 -10.05 -0.53
C ILE A 107 -4.81 -8.62 -0.86
N VAL A 108 -5.69 -7.88 -1.54
CA VAL A 108 -5.60 -6.42 -1.68
C VAL A 108 -6.76 -5.78 -0.95
N SER A 109 -6.49 -4.93 0.04
CA SER A 109 -7.51 -4.13 0.73
C SER A 109 -7.78 -2.83 -0.03
N ILE A 110 -9.04 -2.40 -0.06
CA ILE A 110 -9.48 -1.16 -0.69
C ILE A 110 -9.94 -0.21 0.42
N ILE A 111 -9.31 0.96 0.49
CA ILE A 111 -9.57 1.96 1.52
C ILE A 111 -10.19 3.19 0.87
N ASP A 112 -11.31 3.68 1.43
CA ASP A 112 -11.81 5.01 1.12
C ASP A 112 -10.99 6.05 1.89
N VAL A 113 -10.38 6.98 1.17
CA VAL A 113 -9.45 7.96 1.72
C VAL A 113 -10.16 8.97 2.61
N ASP A 114 -11.36 9.42 2.23
CA ASP A 114 -12.05 10.50 2.93
C ASP A 114 -12.67 9.97 4.24
N ALA A 115 -13.34 8.83 4.14
CA ALA A 115 -13.96 8.14 5.26
C ALA A 115 -12.92 7.42 6.15
N LYS A 116 -11.72 7.16 5.62
CA LYS A 116 -10.63 6.42 6.29
C LYS A 116 -11.13 5.06 6.75
N VAL A 117 -11.72 4.28 5.86
CA VAL A 117 -12.24 2.94 6.18
C VAL A 117 -11.88 1.92 5.10
N VAL A 118 -11.71 0.66 5.48
CA VAL A 118 -11.64 -0.45 4.53
C VAL A 118 -13.04 -0.71 3.98
N ILE A 119 -13.22 -0.55 2.67
CA ILE A 119 -14.52 -0.65 1.97
C ILE A 119 -14.67 -1.92 1.15
N GLY A 120 -13.65 -2.75 1.11
CA GLY A 120 -13.66 -4.05 0.45
C GLY A 120 -12.26 -4.66 0.40
N THR A 121 -12.21 -5.92 -0.03
CA THR A 121 -10.97 -6.66 -0.28
C THR A 121 -11.06 -7.39 -1.61
N ILE A 122 -9.91 -7.79 -2.12
CA ILE A 122 -9.77 -8.62 -3.30
C ILE A 122 -8.91 -9.81 -2.90
N ASP A 123 -9.54 -10.96 -2.78
CA ASP A 123 -8.90 -12.24 -2.50
C ASP A 123 -8.45 -12.89 -3.82
N LEU A 124 -7.14 -12.91 -4.04
CA LEU A 124 -6.56 -13.44 -5.28
C LEU A 124 -6.78 -14.95 -5.41
N ILE A 125 -6.88 -15.68 -4.30
CA ILE A 125 -7.16 -17.12 -4.31
C ILE A 125 -8.60 -17.36 -4.79
N LYS A 126 -9.58 -16.56 -4.32
CA LYS A 126 -10.96 -16.59 -4.82
C LYS A 126 -11.07 -16.22 -6.29
N LEU A 127 -10.14 -15.41 -6.81
CA LEU A 127 -10.01 -15.11 -8.24
C LEU A 127 -9.29 -16.22 -9.05
N GLY A 128 -8.83 -17.29 -8.40
CA GLY A 128 -8.22 -18.46 -9.05
C GLY A 128 -6.69 -18.41 -9.16
N PHE A 129 -6.03 -17.46 -8.50
CA PHE A 129 -4.57 -17.46 -8.39
C PHE A 129 -4.09 -18.43 -7.30
N ASN A 130 -2.82 -18.84 -7.40
CA ASN A 130 -2.26 -19.80 -6.45
C ASN A 130 -1.96 -19.11 -5.11
N PRO A 131 -2.13 -19.80 -3.98
CA PRO A 131 -1.60 -19.35 -2.70
C PRO A 131 -0.08 -19.08 -2.79
N GLY A 132 0.36 -18.01 -2.13
CA GLY A 132 1.72 -17.49 -2.20
C GLY A 132 2.02 -16.73 -3.49
N SER A 133 1.03 -16.10 -4.15
CA SER A 133 1.27 -15.24 -5.32
C SER A 133 1.98 -13.94 -4.96
N LYS A 134 1.82 -13.47 -3.71
CA LYS A 134 2.51 -12.32 -3.12
C LYS A 134 2.26 -11.00 -3.84
N PRO A 135 1.05 -10.40 -3.72
CA PRO A 135 0.82 -9.02 -4.17
C PRO A 135 1.80 -8.06 -3.47
N HIS A 136 2.45 -7.18 -4.21
CA HIS A 136 3.58 -6.41 -3.69
C HIS A 136 3.46 -4.90 -3.85
N HIS A 137 3.04 -4.41 -5.03
CA HIS A 137 2.92 -2.98 -5.31
C HIS A 137 1.74 -2.71 -6.23
N VAL A 138 1.17 -1.51 -6.10
CA VAL A 138 0.06 -1.04 -6.93
C VAL A 138 0.49 0.20 -7.71
N ALA A 139 -0.01 0.35 -8.93
CA ALA A 139 -0.05 1.64 -9.61
C ALA A 139 -1.49 1.89 -10.09
N VAL A 140 -1.93 3.14 -10.08
CA VAL A 140 -3.27 3.53 -10.55
C VAL A 140 -3.09 4.41 -11.78
N ALA A 141 -3.88 4.17 -12.82
CA ALA A 141 -3.89 5.03 -13.99
C ALA A 141 -4.45 6.42 -13.60
N ALA A 142 -3.94 7.48 -14.23
CA ALA A 142 -4.34 8.85 -13.90
C ALA A 142 -5.84 9.14 -14.13
N ASP A 143 -6.53 8.37 -14.97
CA ASP A 143 -7.97 8.48 -15.19
C ASP A 143 -8.82 7.74 -14.14
N GLY A 144 -8.19 7.01 -13.22
CA GLY A 144 -8.82 6.18 -12.20
C GLY A 144 -9.64 5.00 -12.75
N GLN A 145 -9.61 4.77 -14.07
CA GLN A 145 -10.41 3.72 -14.72
C GLN A 145 -9.76 2.34 -14.61
N ASN A 146 -8.44 2.31 -14.44
CA ASN A 146 -7.66 1.09 -14.31
C ASN A 146 -6.63 1.22 -13.20
N TRP A 147 -6.28 0.08 -12.61
CA TRP A 147 -5.14 -0.03 -11.71
C TRP A 147 -4.42 -1.36 -11.95
N PHE A 148 -3.18 -1.42 -11.48
CA PHE A 148 -2.23 -2.46 -11.82
C PHE A 148 -1.62 -3.02 -10.56
N LEU A 149 -1.43 -4.33 -10.51
CA LEU A 149 -0.90 -5.04 -9.35
C LEU A 149 0.31 -5.86 -9.76
N SER A 150 1.42 -5.72 -9.04
CA SER A 150 2.54 -6.63 -9.14
C SER A 150 2.37 -7.79 -8.17
N MET A 151 2.62 -9.01 -8.65
CA MET A 151 2.68 -10.23 -7.84
C MET A 151 4.08 -10.82 -7.94
N ILE A 152 4.92 -10.55 -6.93
CA ILE A 152 6.37 -10.76 -7.02
C ILE A 152 6.74 -12.24 -7.12
N ASN A 153 6.04 -13.11 -6.38
CA ASN A 153 6.35 -14.54 -6.37
C ASN A 153 5.68 -15.28 -7.53
N ALA A 154 4.50 -14.82 -7.95
CA ALA A 154 3.86 -15.32 -9.17
C ALA A 154 4.58 -14.85 -10.45
N GLY A 155 5.39 -13.80 -10.38
CA GLY A 155 6.05 -13.20 -11.55
C GLY A 155 5.07 -12.53 -12.50
N LYS A 156 3.91 -12.07 -11.99
CA LYS A 156 2.78 -11.60 -12.79
C LYS A 156 2.42 -10.14 -12.53
N VAL A 157 1.93 -9.47 -13.56
CA VAL A 157 1.25 -8.16 -13.44
C VAL A 157 -0.21 -8.35 -13.79
N LEU A 158 -1.12 -7.86 -12.95
CA LEU A 158 -2.55 -7.85 -13.23
C LEU A 158 -3.01 -6.44 -13.57
N LYS A 159 -3.98 -6.35 -14.48
CA LYS A 159 -4.76 -5.13 -14.73
C LYS A 159 -6.17 -5.33 -14.23
N PHE A 160 -6.64 -4.37 -13.44
CA PHE A 160 -8.00 -4.28 -12.95
C PHE A 160 -8.70 -3.06 -13.53
N ASN A 161 -10.02 -3.16 -13.69
CA ASN A 161 -10.87 -2.00 -13.98
C ASN A 161 -11.33 -1.30 -12.67
N ALA A 162 -12.06 -0.19 -12.80
CA ALA A 162 -12.60 0.57 -11.66
C ALA A 162 -13.59 -0.20 -10.76
N ASN A 163 -14.15 -1.31 -11.28
CA ASN A 163 -15.01 -2.23 -10.53
C ASN A 163 -14.21 -3.35 -9.84
N ASN A 164 -12.88 -3.29 -9.89
CA ASN A 164 -11.96 -4.28 -9.32
C ASN A 164 -12.04 -5.67 -9.97
N GLU A 165 -12.45 -5.74 -11.23
CA GLU A 165 -12.42 -6.97 -12.02
C GLU A 165 -11.10 -7.09 -12.77
N VAL A 166 -10.49 -8.28 -12.75
CA VAL A 166 -9.29 -8.57 -13.54
C VAL A 166 -9.66 -8.55 -15.02
N VAL A 167 -9.03 -7.68 -15.80
CA VAL A 167 -9.27 -7.53 -17.24
C VAL A 167 -8.09 -7.95 -18.11
N ALA A 168 -6.89 -8.06 -17.54
CA ALA A 168 -5.71 -8.62 -18.22
C ALA A 168 -4.67 -9.13 -17.22
N GLU A 169 -3.80 -10.04 -17.68
CA GLU A 169 -2.63 -10.52 -16.96
C GLU A 169 -1.39 -10.60 -17.88
N ASP A 170 -0.22 -10.34 -17.32
CA ASP A 170 1.08 -10.51 -17.96
C ASP A 170 1.94 -11.44 -17.10
N THR A 171 2.71 -12.29 -17.77
CA THR A 171 3.61 -13.28 -17.14
C THR A 171 5.07 -13.07 -17.54
N THR A 172 5.39 -11.98 -18.25
CA THR A 172 6.70 -11.75 -18.86
C THR A 172 7.54 -10.71 -18.12
N ALA A 173 6.91 -9.80 -17.38
CA ALA A 173 7.57 -8.64 -16.76
C ALA A 173 8.51 -8.99 -15.60
N LEU A 174 8.18 -10.01 -14.80
CA LEU A 174 8.83 -10.36 -13.52
C LEU A 174 8.89 -9.16 -12.55
N PRO A 175 7.74 -8.67 -12.07
CA PRO A 175 7.62 -7.32 -11.53
C PRO A 175 8.02 -7.19 -10.07
N ALA A 176 8.49 -6.00 -9.68
CA ALA A 176 8.56 -5.51 -8.31
C ALA A 176 7.68 -4.26 -8.13
N LEU A 177 8.19 -3.07 -8.48
CA LEU A 177 7.47 -1.80 -8.37
C LEU A 177 6.89 -1.38 -9.73
N LEU A 178 5.82 -0.59 -9.66
CA LEU A 178 5.03 -0.16 -10.82
C LEU A 178 4.96 1.37 -10.84
N ALA A 179 5.06 1.98 -12.02
CA ALA A 179 4.85 3.40 -12.24
C ALA A 179 4.09 3.62 -13.56
N HIS A 180 2.89 4.18 -13.50
CA HIS A 180 2.08 4.50 -14.67
C HIS A 180 2.41 5.92 -15.17
N HIS A 181 2.39 6.12 -16.49
CA HIS A 181 2.63 7.44 -17.07
C HIS A 181 1.42 8.36 -16.84
N PRO A 182 1.61 9.64 -16.44
CA PRO A 182 0.50 10.50 -15.98
C PRO A 182 -0.57 10.78 -17.04
N THR A 183 -0.26 10.64 -18.33
CA THR A 183 -1.18 10.99 -19.43
C THR A 183 -1.23 9.98 -20.58
N GLU A 184 -0.40 8.93 -20.54
CA GLU A 184 -0.30 7.96 -21.64
C GLU A 184 -0.57 6.56 -21.11
N ASP A 185 -1.01 5.68 -22.00
CA ASP A 185 -1.24 4.27 -21.69
C ASP A 185 0.07 3.48 -21.62
N ILE A 186 1.00 3.90 -20.75
CA ILE A 186 2.31 3.27 -20.56
C ILE A 186 2.52 2.94 -19.09
N LEU A 187 2.89 1.69 -18.81
CA LEU A 187 3.25 1.20 -17.49
C LEU A 187 4.73 0.79 -17.47
N TYR A 188 5.47 1.37 -16.54
CA TYR A 188 6.85 1.00 -16.22
C TYR A 188 6.88 0.07 -15.02
N ILE A 189 7.78 -0.90 -15.08
CA ILE A 189 7.84 -2.01 -14.14
C ILE A 189 9.30 -2.29 -13.82
N SER A 190 9.69 -2.09 -12.57
CA SER A 190 10.98 -2.56 -12.08
C SER A 190 10.89 -4.05 -11.79
N ARG A 191 12.04 -4.72 -11.66
CA ARG A 191 12.06 -6.18 -11.60
C ARG A 191 12.33 -6.70 -10.21
N PHE A 192 11.59 -7.74 -9.85
CA PHE A 192 11.89 -8.53 -8.67
C PHE A 192 13.14 -9.38 -8.90
N VAL A 193 13.92 -9.53 -7.83
CA VAL A 193 15.22 -10.18 -7.86
C VAL A 193 15.03 -11.66 -7.58
N ASP A 194 15.19 -12.49 -8.61
CA ASP A 194 15.45 -13.91 -8.40
C ASP A 194 16.96 -14.07 -8.08
N PRO A 195 17.34 -14.68 -6.95
CA PRO A 195 18.74 -14.95 -6.62
C PRO A 195 19.53 -15.71 -7.70
N GLN A 196 18.83 -16.40 -8.62
CA GLN A 196 19.40 -17.18 -9.71
C GLN A 196 19.44 -16.43 -11.05
N ILE A 197 18.77 -15.28 -11.18
CA ILE A 197 18.67 -14.52 -12.43
C ILE A 197 19.04 -13.06 -12.18
N THR A 198 20.23 -12.67 -12.62
CA THR A 198 20.62 -11.26 -12.67
C THR A 198 19.99 -10.59 -13.89
N VAL A 199 19.10 -9.62 -13.64
CA VAL A 199 18.49 -8.82 -14.71
C VAL A 199 18.99 -7.38 -14.64
N ASN A 200 19.36 -6.81 -15.78
CA ASN A 200 19.82 -5.43 -15.94
C ASN A 200 18.86 -4.61 -16.80
N SER A 201 17.55 -4.81 -16.66
CA SER A 201 16.55 -4.03 -17.39
C SER A 201 15.30 -3.83 -16.55
N ILE A 202 14.65 -2.69 -16.76
CA ILE A 202 13.24 -2.50 -16.40
C ILE A 202 12.35 -2.90 -17.58
N TYR A 203 11.08 -3.13 -17.29
CA TYR A 203 10.08 -3.47 -18.28
C TYR A 203 9.14 -2.30 -18.53
N VAL A 204 8.69 -2.17 -19.78
CA VAL A 204 7.75 -1.16 -20.24
C VAL A 204 6.68 -1.85 -21.09
N MET A 205 5.42 -1.53 -20.82
CA MET A 205 4.29 -2.10 -21.53
C MET A 205 3.25 -1.04 -21.88
N ASP A 206 2.53 -1.29 -22.96
CA ASP A 206 1.31 -0.56 -23.28
C ASP A 206 0.21 -1.01 -22.30
N SER A 207 -0.24 -0.10 -21.45
CA SER A 207 -1.18 -0.41 -20.38
C SER A 207 -2.62 -0.60 -20.88
N GLN A 208 -2.92 -0.19 -22.12
CA GLN A 208 -4.25 -0.36 -22.72
C GLN A 208 -4.42 -1.78 -23.25
N SER A 209 -3.56 -2.18 -24.19
CA SER A 209 -3.50 -3.49 -24.83
C SER A 209 -2.89 -4.57 -23.93
N PHE A 210 -2.16 -4.16 -22.90
CA PHE A 210 -1.46 -5.03 -21.96
C PHE A 210 -0.43 -5.94 -22.64
N GLN A 211 0.29 -5.38 -23.62
CA GLN A 211 1.37 -6.05 -24.36
C GLN A 211 2.71 -5.35 -24.11
N PRO A 212 3.84 -6.06 -24.22
CA PRO A 212 5.16 -5.43 -24.18
C PRO A 212 5.21 -4.25 -25.14
N PHE A 213 5.78 -3.13 -24.69
CA PHE A 213 5.98 -1.99 -25.57
C PHE A 213 7.11 -2.30 -26.55
N GLU A 214 6.88 -2.00 -27.82
CA GLU A 214 7.82 -2.29 -28.91
C GLU A 214 8.05 -1.02 -29.73
N ASP A 215 9.31 -0.68 -29.97
CA ASP A 215 9.69 0.34 -30.94
C ASP A 215 11.05 -0.01 -31.58
N GLN A 216 11.67 0.95 -32.25
CA GLN A 216 12.98 0.74 -32.90
C GLN A 216 14.15 0.52 -31.93
N ASN A 217 14.00 0.93 -30.66
CA ASN A 217 15.00 0.88 -29.61
C ASN A 217 14.68 -0.19 -28.55
N ILE A 218 13.42 -0.57 -28.40
CA ILE A 218 12.90 -1.48 -27.40
C ILE A 218 12.41 -2.75 -28.06
N SER A 219 12.92 -3.88 -27.58
CA SER A 219 12.44 -5.21 -27.96
C SER A 219 11.98 -5.99 -26.74
N GLY A 220 10.79 -6.57 -26.82
CA GLY A 220 10.20 -7.37 -25.75
C GLY A 220 9.92 -6.55 -24.49
N GLY A 221 9.62 -5.25 -24.64
CA GLY A 221 9.33 -4.34 -23.53
C GLY A 221 10.52 -4.07 -22.60
N LYS A 222 11.78 -4.28 -23.02
CA LYS A 222 12.94 -4.16 -22.11
C LYS A 222 13.76 -2.89 -22.36
N ILE A 223 13.94 -2.09 -21.32
CA ILE A 223 14.90 -0.98 -21.28
C ILE A 223 16.13 -1.47 -20.52
N PHE A 224 17.24 -1.69 -21.23
CA PHE A 224 18.49 -2.16 -20.62
C PHE A 224 19.24 -1.03 -19.93
N LEU A 225 19.75 -1.34 -18.73
CA LEU A 225 20.50 -0.45 -17.88
C LEU A 225 21.94 -0.95 -17.75
N PRO A 226 22.91 -0.04 -17.55
CA PRO A 226 24.31 -0.39 -17.36
C PRO A 226 24.61 -0.89 -15.93
N SER A 227 23.62 -1.47 -15.24
CA SER A 227 23.74 -2.03 -13.90
C SER A 227 22.63 -3.07 -13.66
N PRO A 228 22.91 -4.14 -12.88
CA PRO A 228 21.91 -5.14 -12.54
C PRO A 228 20.93 -4.65 -11.45
N ILE A 229 19.86 -5.42 -11.26
CA ILE A 229 18.93 -5.33 -10.12
C ILE A 229 18.25 -3.95 -9.96
N PRO A 230 17.63 -3.39 -11.01
CA PRO A 230 16.82 -2.19 -10.86
C PRO A 230 15.57 -2.48 -10.03
N HIS A 231 15.37 -1.74 -8.93
CA HIS A 231 14.26 -1.95 -8.00
C HIS A 231 13.42 -0.68 -7.77
N GLY A 232 14.00 0.36 -7.15
CA GLY A 232 13.29 1.63 -6.95
C GLY A 232 12.78 2.16 -8.29
N LEU A 233 11.56 2.69 -8.33
CA LEU A 233 10.94 3.16 -9.56
C LEU A 233 10.01 4.33 -9.29
N SER A 234 10.20 5.43 -10.00
CA SER A 234 9.28 6.57 -10.00
C SER A 234 9.20 7.22 -11.38
N MET A 235 8.07 7.85 -11.66
CA MET A 235 7.82 8.64 -12.86
C MET A 235 7.77 10.12 -12.47
N SER A 236 8.38 10.99 -13.28
CA SER A 236 8.22 12.44 -13.11
C SER A 236 6.77 12.84 -13.36
N HIS A 237 6.28 13.84 -12.64
CA HIS A 237 4.88 14.29 -12.73
C HIS A 237 4.52 14.85 -14.10
N ASP A 238 5.51 15.32 -14.86
CA ASP A 238 5.35 15.76 -16.25
C ASP A 238 5.44 14.62 -17.28
N GLY A 239 5.71 13.38 -16.84
CA GLY A 239 5.83 12.19 -17.69
C GLY A 239 7.11 12.10 -18.51
N GLN A 240 8.04 13.05 -18.39
CA GLN A 240 9.21 13.11 -19.27
C GLN A 240 10.31 12.11 -18.89
N TYR A 241 10.43 11.75 -17.61
CA TYR A 241 11.51 10.89 -17.12
C TYR A 241 11.02 9.83 -16.13
N VAL A 242 11.60 8.65 -16.25
CA VAL A 242 11.50 7.57 -15.26
C VAL A 242 12.82 7.47 -14.53
N TYR A 243 12.74 7.42 -13.21
CA TYR A 243 13.89 7.23 -12.36
C TYR A 243 13.88 5.83 -11.76
N THR A 244 15.05 5.21 -11.70
CA THR A 244 15.22 3.90 -11.07
C THR A 244 16.58 3.79 -10.41
N ALA A 245 16.72 2.88 -9.45
CA ALA A 245 17.99 2.64 -8.79
C ALA A 245 18.33 1.15 -8.73
N SER A 246 19.61 0.84 -8.88
CA SER A 246 20.15 -0.50 -8.68
C SER A 246 20.36 -0.76 -7.19
N LEU A 247 19.73 -1.82 -6.66
CA LEU A 247 19.90 -2.22 -5.26
C LEU A 247 21.34 -2.59 -4.92
N SER A 248 22.01 -3.34 -5.80
CA SER A 248 23.31 -3.93 -5.49
C SER A 248 24.50 -3.02 -5.79
N GLU A 249 24.35 -2.07 -6.73
CA GLU A 249 25.46 -1.23 -7.19
C GLU A 249 25.37 0.22 -6.75
N ASP A 250 24.34 0.62 -6.01
CA ASP A 250 24.16 2.01 -5.54
C ASP A 250 24.15 3.05 -6.68
N ILE A 251 23.51 2.72 -7.81
CA ILE A 251 23.45 3.61 -8.97
C ILE A 251 22.01 4.04 -9.22
N PHE A 252 21.79 5.35 -9.22
CA PHE A 252 20.57 6.01 -9.65
C PHE A 252 20.63 6.29 -11.16
N PHE A 253 19.51 6.12 -11.85
CA PHE A 253 19.35 6.26 -13.30
C PHE A 253 18.19 7.18 -13.64
N SER A 254 18.39 8.00 -14.67
CA SER A 254 17.36 8.77 -15.35
C SER A 254 17.14 8.19 -16.75
N ILE A 255 15.89 7.89 -17.09
CA ILE A 255 15.46 7.29 -18.34
C ILE A 255 14.47 8.24 -19.00
N GLU A 256 14.74 8.69 -20.22
CA GLU A 256 13.83 9.56 -20.96
C GLU A 256 12.65 8.76 -21.49
N HIS A 257 11.42 9.21 -21.17
CA HIS A 257 10.21 8.56 -21.64
C HIS A 257 10.13 8.58 -23.16
N ALA A 258 10.36 9.72 -23.80
CA ALA A 258 10.16 9.88 -25.25
C ALA A 258 10.99 8.90 -26.10
N THR A 259 12.23 8.62 -25.69
CA THR A 259 13.13 7.71 -26.43
C THR A 259 13.24 6.32 -25.81
N LYS A 260 12.73 6.14 -24.58
CA LYS A 260 12.89 4.94 -23.74
C LYS A 260 14.37 4.58 -23.51
N GLU A 261 15.24 5.59 -23.47
CA GLU A 261 16.68 5.42 -23.30
C GLU A 261 17.16 5.98 -21.97
N PHE A 262 18.16 5.31 -21.41
CA PHE A 262 18.99 5.84 -20.34
C PHE A 262 19.70 7.14 -20.77
N LYS A 263 19.65 8.19 -19.94
CA LYS A 263 20.28 9.49 -20.24
C LYS A 263 21.32 9.96 -19.23
N GLY A 264 21.14 9.64 -17.94
CA GLY A 264 22.01 10.14 -16.87
C GLY A 264 22.02 9.22 -15.67
N PHE A 265 23.16 9.14 -14.98
CA PHE A 265 23.31 8.31 -13.78
C PHE A 265 24.06 9.06 -12.67
N LEU A 266 23.87 8.59 -11.45
CA LEU A 266 24.58 9.03 -10.26
C LEU A 266 24.97 7.80 -9.44
N SER A 267 26.25 7.62 -9.14
CA SER A 267 26.74 6.56 -8.24
C SER A 267 26.85 7.11 -6.81
N LEU A 268 26.15 6.50 -5.86
CA LEU A 268 26.17 6.90 -4.45
C LEU A 268 27.41 6.36 -3.72
N ASN A 269 27.82 5.11 -4.03
CA ASN A 269 29.02 4.44 -3.52
C ASN A 269 29.14 4.38 -1.98
N VAL A 270 28.03 4.12 -1.28
CA VAL A 270 27.99 4.10 0.20
C VAL A 270 27.49 2.76 0.78
N ASN A 271 27.24 1.77 -0.08
CA ASN A 271 26.55 0.52 0.19
C ASN A 271 25.17 0.75 0.81
N SER A 272 24.35 1.55 0.13
CA SER A 272 23.06 2.03 0.66
C SER A 272 21.88 1.09 0.46
N SER A 273 21.92 0.22 -0.54
CA SER A 273 20.76 -0.57 -0.98
C SER A 273 19.53 0.30 -1.31
N PRO A 274 19.54 1.02 -2.45
CA PRO A 274 18.48 1.97 -2.78
C PRO A 274 17.13 1.28 -3.08
N LEU A 275 16.13 1.48 -2.23
CA LEU A 275 14.87 0.72 -2.32
C LEU A 275 13.76 1.40 -3.12
N GLN A 276 13.49 2.68 -2.84
CA GLN A 276 12.40 3.42 -3.49
C GLN A 276 12.76 4.90 -3.64
N SER A 277 12.18 5.54 -4.64
CA SER A 277 12.33 6.97 -4.91
C SER A 277 11.00 7.70 -4.97
N ALA A 278 11.00 9.00 -4.66
CA ALA A 278 9.87 9.90 -4.88
C ALA A 278 10.37 11.19 -5.55
N VAL A 279 9.61 11.66 -6.55
CA VAL A 279 9.90 12.88 -7.31
C VAL A 279 9.16 14.06 -6.69
N SER A 280 9.83 15.18 -6.48
CA SER A 280 9.20 16.42 -6.02
C SER A 280 8.17 16.91 -7.05
N PRO A 281 7.08 17.58 -6.63
CA PRO A 281 6.04 18.06 -7.55
C PRO A 281 6.54 19.00 -8.67
N ASP A 282 7.68 19.66 -8.47
CA ASP A 282 8.32 20.54 -9.47
C ASP A 282 9.27 19.80 -10.44
N ASN A 283 9.40 18.47 -10.31
CA ASN A 283 10.27 17.59 -11.10
C ASN A 283 11.78 17.89 -11.03
N ASN A 284 12.23 18.72 -10.08
CA ASN A 284 13.65 19.08 -9.97
C ASN A 284 14.43 18.25 -8.95
N THR A 285 13.74 17.54 -8.06
CA THR A 285 14.38 16.81 -6.97
C THR A 285 13.82 15.39 -6.86
N VAL A 286 14.70 14.42 -6.64
CA VAL A 286 14.33 13.07 -6.25
C VAL A 286 14.88 12.78 -4.87
N PHE A 287 14.01 12.30 -3.97
CA PHE A 287 14.46 11.63 -2.75
C PHE A 287 14.55 10.13 -3.02
N LEU A 288 15.62 9.52 -2.56
CA LEU A 288 15.90 8.09 -2.72
C LEU A 288 16.24 7.49 -1.35
N SER A 289 15.54 6.44 -0.95
CA SER A 289 15.80 5.74 0.31
C SER A 289 16.99 4.78 0.18
N GLY A 290 17.92 4.83 1.13
CA GLY A 290 19.03 3.88 1.28
C GLY A 290 18.85 3.04 2.53
N SER A 291 18.27 1.85 2.38
CA SER A 291 17.83 1.03 3.50
C SER A 291 18.94 0.56 4.43
N ASP A 292 20.11 0.28 3.88
CA ASP A 292 21.23 -0.30 4.63
C ASP A 292 22.13 0.80 5.23
N SER A 293 22.01 2.02 4.70
CA SER A 293 22.74 3.20 5.17
C SER A 293 21.97 4.05 6.18
N ASP A 294 20.70 3.76 6.44
CA ASP A 294 19.81 4.57 7.29
C ASP A 294 19.72 6.05 6.84
N GLN A 295 19.72 6.25 5.52
CA GLN A 295 19.85 7.57 4.89
C GLN A 295 18.83 7.79 3.77
N MET A 296 18.49 9.06 3.55
CA MET A 296 17.79 9.54 2.36
C MET A 296 18.75 10.36 1.51
N PHE A 297 18.80 10.10 0.21
CA PHE A 297 19.62 10.84 -0.74
C PHE A 297 18.75 11.85 -1.49
N VAL A 298 19.16 13.12 -1.48
CA VAL A 298 18.49 14.21 -2.20
C VAL A 298 19.25 14.46 -3.49
N ILE A 299 18.61 14.18 -4.61
CA ILE A 299 19.22 14.19 -5.93
C ILE A 299 18.57 15.30 -6.76
N ASP A 300 19.38 16.25 -7.21
CA ASP A 300 18.97 17.24 -8.22
C ASP A 300 18.84 16.54 -9.57
N VAL A 301 17.66 16.67 -10.17
CA VAL A 301 17.30 16.15 -11.49
C VAL A 301 16.75 17.25 -12.39
N SER A 302 16.99 18.52 -12.08
CA SER A 302 16.66 19.65 -12.96
C SER A 302 17.34 19.55 -14.33
N ASP A 303 18.48 18.87 -14.40
CA ASP A 303 19.06 18.28 -15.61
C ASP A 303 19.14 16.74 -15.46
N PRO A 304 18.14 15.99 -15.96
CA PRO A 304 18.13 14.52 -15.87
C PRO A 304 19.28 13.83 -16.62
N THR A 305 20.02 14.55 -17.46
CA THR A 305 21.21 13.99 -18.13
C THR A 305 22.45 14.00 -17.23
N ALA A 306 22.44 14.79 -16.16
CA ALA A 306 23.52 14.94 -15.20
C ALA A 306 23.00 15.03 -13.75
N PRO A 307 22.28 14.00 -13.25
CA PRO A 307 21.74 14.01 -11.90
C PRO A 307 22.84 14.15 -10.84
N GLY A 308 22.61 14.93 -9.80
CA GLY A 308 23.63 15.27 -8.80
C GLY A 308 23.15 15.08 -7.36
N LEU A 309 23.95 14.43 -6.53
CA LEU A 309 23.69 14.35 -5.09
C LEU A 309 23.88 15.74 -4.46
N THR A 310 22.83 16.32 -3.91
CA THR A 310 22.87 17.64 -3.27
C THR A 310 22.92 17.55 -1.75
N ALA A 311 22.32 16.51 -1.17
CA ALA A 311 22.39 16.24 0.25
C ALA A 311 22.16 14.76 0.59
N THR A 312 22.61 14.38 1.77
CA THR A 312 22.26 13.13 2.43
C THR A 312 21.66 13.46 3.79
N VAL A 313 20.55 12.82 4.12
CA VAL A 313 19.79 13.07 5.36
C VAL A 313 19.76 11.80 6.18
N ASP A 314 20.32 11.85 7.39
CA ASP A 314 20.24 10.74 8.34
C ASP A 314 18.81 10.61 8.87
N VAL A 315 18.29 9.40 8.89
CA VAL A 315 16.92 9.08 9.30
C VAL A 315 16.91 7.81 10.15
N PRO A 316 15.79 7.44 10.80
CA PRO A 316 15.69 6.17 11.51
C PRO A 316 15.94 4.94 10.62
N ALA A 317 16.24 3.82 11.27
CA ALA A 317 16.74 2.60 10.66
C ALA A 317 15.84 2.05 9.53
N SER A 318 16.48 1.66 8.43
CA SER A 318 15.86 1.05 7.26
C SER A 318 14.71 1.86 6.65
N PRO A 319 14.99 3.07 6.10
CA PRO A 319 14.02 3.77 5.28
C PRO A 319 13.66 2.95 4.04
N TRP A 320 12.36 2.74 3.80
CA TRP A 320 11.85 1.92 2.70
C TRP A 320 11.09 2.77 1.68
N HIS A 321 9.77 2.93 1.80
CA HIS A 321 9.02 3.81 0.91
C HIS A 321 8.91 5.22 1.49
N LEU A 322 8.71 6.16 0.58
CA LEU A 322 8.64 7.59 0.84
C LEU A 322 7.70 8.24 -0.16
N ALA A 323 7.12 9.39 0.20
CA ALA A 323 6.29 10.19 -0.69
C ALA A 323 6.36 11.67 -0.33
N PHE A 324 6.30 12.53 -1.34
CA PHE A 324 6.11 13.96 -1.17
C PHE A 324 4.64 14.27 -0.84
N THR A 325 4.41 15.32 -0.05
CA THR A 325 3.11 15.99 -0.05
C THR A 325 2.86 16.68 -1.40
N PRO A 326 1.60 16.84 -1.85
CA PRO A 326 1.29 17.47 -3.15
C PRO A 326 1.82 18.90 -3.31
N ASP A 327 1.92 19.63 -2.20
CA ASP A 327 2.52 20.99 -2.17
C ASP A 327 4.06 21.00 -2.22
N GLY A 328 4.69 19.82 -2.15
CA GLY A 328 6.14 19.63 -2.17
C GLY A 328 6.85 20.05 -0.89
N SER A 329 6.13 20.43 0.18
CA SER A 329 6.74 20.98 1.39
C SER A 329 7.34 19.92 2.31
N LYS A 330 6.82 18.69 2.28
CA LYS A 330 7.24 17.60 3.17
C LYS A 330 7.49 16.32 2.39
N VAL A 331 8.40 15.50 2.89
CA VAL A 331 8.58 14.09 2.51
C VAL A 331 8.28 13.21 3.72
N TYR A 332 7.34 12.29 3.58
CA TYR A 332 7.10 11.26 4.57
C TYR A 332 7.90 10.01 4.20
N ALA A 333 8.50 9.34 5.19
CA ALA A 333 9.29 8.12 4.98
C ALA A 333 8.94 7.06 6.02
N ALA A 334 8.79 5.81 5.58
CA ALA A 334 8.57 4.64 6.43
C ALA A 334 9.90 3.99 6.81
N HIS A 335 10.10 3.68 8.10
CA HIS A 335 11.32 3.09 8.64
C HIS A 335 11.05 1.68 9.18
N LEU A 336 11.37 0.67 8.36
CA LEU A 336 10.96 -0.72 8.58
C LEU A 336 11.46 -1.26 9.93
N ASP A 337 12.75 -1.13 10.21
CA ASP A 337 13.35 -1.75 11.40
C ASP A 337 13.30 -0.82 12.62
N ALA A 338 13.06 0.48 12.42
CA ALA A 338 12.84 1.43 13.51
C ALA A 338 11.40 1.42 14.07
N ASN A 339 10.43 0.80 13.38
CA ASN A 339 9.01 0.87 13.73
C ASN A 339 8.51 2.33 13.85
N GLN A 340 8.91 3.18 12.90
CA GLN A 340 8.68 4.62 12.90
C GLN A 340 8.38 5.15 11.49
N PHE A 341 7.80 6.35 11.42
CA PHE A 341 7.83 7.17 10.22
C PHE A 341 8.55 8.49 10.49
N SER A 342 9.10 9.12 9.46
CA SER A 342 9.64 10.48 9.56
C SER A 342 8.92 11.43 8.64
N VAL A 343 8.93 12.70 9.03
CA VAL A 343 8.51 13.85 8.24
C VAL A 343 9.73 14.73 8.04
N ILE A 344 10.13 14.91 6.79
CA ILE A 344 11.30 15.68 6.39
C ILE A 344 10.79 16.95 5.73
N ASP A 345 11.18 18.12 6.23
CA ASP A 345 10.94 19.38 5.52
C ASP A 345 11.79 19.39 4.24
N ALA A 346 11.15 19.46 3.08
CA ALA A 346 11.83 19.27 1.80
C ALA A 346 12.87 20.37 1.50
N SER A 347 12.73 21.55 2.10
CA SER A 347 13.60 22.70 1.85
C SER A 347 14.80 22.75 2.79
N SER A 348 14.58 22.51 4.08
CA SER A 348 15.57 22.63 5.14
C SER A 348 16.18 21.30 5.53
N LEU A 349 15.58 20.19 5.07
CA LEU A 349 15.97 18.81 5.37
C LEU A 349 15.90 18.47 6.86
N VAL A 350 15.14 19.24 7.64
CA VAL A 350 14.89 18.97 9.05
C VAL A 350 14.00 17.73 9.17
N VAL A 351 14.47 16.74 9.92
CA VAL A 351 13.77 15.47 10.16
C VAL A 351 13.06 15.48 11.51
N GLN A 352 11.80 15.06 11.51
CA GLN A 352 11.04 14.71 12.70
C GLN A 352 10.58 13.26 12.59
N SER A 353 10.82 12.45 13.62
CA SER A 353 10.46 11.03 13.61
C SER A 353 9.39 10.73 14.65
N PHE A 354 8.47 9.84 14.30
CA PHE A 354 7.24 9.55 15.03
C PHE A 354 7.06 8.02 15.13
N GLY A 355 6.56 7.57 16.28
CA GLY A 355 6.29 6.18 16.58
C GLY A 355 6.64 5.87 18.04
N LEU A 356 5.77 5.10 18.71
CA LEU A 356 5.97 4.68 20.10
C LEU A 356 7.11 3.67 20.24
N GLY A 357 7.50 3.01 19.14
CA GLY A 357 8.56 2.00 19.10
C GLY A 357 8.17 0.67 19.75
N ASP A 358 7.02 0.60 20.43
CA ASP A 358 6.42 -0.62 20.97
C ASP A 358 5.31 -1.19 20.07
N GLY A 359 5.02 -0.57 18.92
CA GLY A 359 4.02 -1.03 17.95
C GLY A 359 2.55 -0.83 18.35
N SER A 360 2.28 -0.30 19.56
CA SER A 360 0.91 -0.14 20.06
C SER A 360 0.09 0.93 19.31
N ASP A 361 0.77 1.74 18.49
CA ASP A 361 0.22 2.75 17.60
C ASP A 361 -0.05 2.22 16.16
N GLY A 362 0.16 0.92 15.93
CA GLY A 362 0.00 0.30 14.62
C GLY A 362 1.23 0.37 13.72
N LEU A 363 2.28 1.08 14.11
CA LEU A 363 3.54 1.18 13.37
C LEU A 363 4.47 0.00 13.67
N ALA A 364 4.16 -1.16 13.11
CA ALA A 364 4.98 -2.37 13.26
C ALA A 364 5.54 -2.79 11.89
N ARG A 365 6.82 -2.45 11.66
CA ARG A 365 7.52 -2.59 10.39
C ARG A 365 6.80 -1.90 9.22
N PRO A 366 6.73 -0.55 9.26
CA PRO A 366 6.10 0.23 8.20
C PRO A 366 6.81 0.01 6.86
N HIS A 367 6.04 -0.01 5.79
CA HIS A 367 6.51 -0.41 4.47
C HIS A 367 6.09 0.56 3.37
N GLY A 368 4.83 0.46 2.91
CA GLY A 368 4.28 1.26 1.83
C GLY A 368 3.73 2.57 2.35
N ILE A 369 3.73 3.60 1.49
CA ILE A 369 3.21 4.92 1.82
C ILE A 369 2.42 5.50 0.66
N ALA A 370 1.32 6.18 0.98
CA ALA A 370 0.54 6.97 0.04
C ALA A 370 0.07 8.26 0.72
N VAL A 371 0.01 9.34 -0.04
CA VAL A 371 -0.51 10.64 0.41
C VAL A 371 -1.84 10.87 -0.31
N SER A 372 -2.82 11.44 0.39
CA SER A 372 -4.10 11.81 -0.22
C SER A 372 -3.89 12.95 -1.22
N PRO A 373 -4.69 13.05 -2.30
CA PRO A 373 -4.52 14.10 -3.33
C PRO A 373 -4.57 15.53 -2.80
N ASN A 374 -5.39 15.77 -1.76
CA ASN A 374 -5.47 17.06 -1.09
C ASN A 374 -4.29 17.33 -0.14
N GLY A 375 -3.48 16.32 0.18
CA GLY A 375 -2.35 16.43 1.10
C GLY A 375 -2.72 16.36 2.57
N ASP A 376 -4.00 16.20 2.91
CA ASP A 376 -4.49 16.23 4.30
C ASP A 376 -4.09 14.98 5.10
N TYR A 377 -3.90 13.84 4.42
CA TYR A 377 -3.67 12.55 5.06
C TYR A 377 -2.54 11.75 4.41
N VAL A 378 -1.81 11.02 5.25
CA VAL A 378 -0.78 10.05 4.86
C VAL A 378 -1.15 8.68 5.39
N PHE A 379 -1.04 7.67 4.54
CA PHE A 379 -1.35 6.29 4.85
C PHE A 379 -0.07 5.48 4.80
N ILE A 380 0.22 4.70 5.85
CA ILE A 380 1.41 3.86 5.93
C ILE A 380 0.97 2.43 6.24
N SER A 381 1.33 1.48 5.38
CA SER A 381 1.08 0.05 5.62
C SER A 381 2.17 -0.54 6.49
N ASN A 382 1.81 -1.52 7.30
CA ASN A 382 2.70 -2.15 8.25
C ASN A 382 2.62 -3.67 8.13
N ARG A 383 3.78 -4.32 8.14
CA ARG A 383 3.87 -5.78 7.98
C ARG A 383 3.44 -6.54 9.24
N ASN A 384 3.66 -5.93 10.39
CA ASN A 384 3.38 -6.49 11.72
C ASN A 384 3.99 -7.88 11.99
N VAL A 385 5.23 -8.12 11.56
CA VAL A 385 5.95 -9.41 11.75
C VAL A 385 7.05 -9.38 12.82
N ASN A 386 7.36 -8.22 13.41
CA ASN A 386 8.41 -8.08 14.45
C ASN A 386 8.19 -6.87 15.38
N GLY A 387 6.94 -6.49 15.62
CA GLY A 387 6.54 -5.41 16.53
C GLY A 387 5.20 -5.77 17.18
N SER A 388 4.80 -5.11 18.27
CA SER A 388 3.54 -5.42 18.94
C SER A 388 2.41 -4.47 18.53
N TYR A 389 1.72 -4.77 17.41
CA TYR A 389 0.34 -4.34 17.21
C TYR A 389 -0.63 -5.52 17.41
N GLN A 390 -1.69 -5.35 18.20
CA GLN A 390 -2.69 -6.39 18.50
C GLN A 390 -4.10 -5.82 18.80
N PRO A 391 -4.98 -5.57 17.81
CA PRO A 391 -6.41 -5.51 18.12
C PRO A 391 -7.41 -5.89 17.00
N ARG A 392 -7.47 -7.17 16.59
CA ARG A 392 -8.76 -7.81 16.19
C ARG A 392 -9.59 -8.33 17.39
N HIS A 393 -9.24 -7.81 18.57
CA HIS A 393 -9.86 -7.95 19.91
C HIS A 393 -9.67 -9.30 20.64
N ASP A 394 -8.37 -9.65 20.80
CA ASP A 394 -7.69 -10.48 21.82
C ASP A 394 -8.33 -11.78 22.34
N PHE A 395 -8.29 -12.82 21.50
CA PHE A 395 -8.41 -14.22 21.92
C PHE A 395 -7.05 -14.93 22.14
N GLY A 396 -5.93 -14.21 21.99
CA GLY A 396 -4.56 -14.75 22.10
C GLY A 396 -3.91 -15.25 20.80
N ASP A 397 -4.57 -15.09 19.63
CA ASP A 397 -4.17 -15.75 18.37
C ASP A 397 -3.88 -14.75 17.21
N ASN A 398 -3.86 -13.44 17.47
CA ASN A 398 -3.82 -12.38 16.42
C ASN A 398 -2.39 -12.02 15.97
N GLU A 399 -1.48 -12.99 15.93
CA GLU A 399 -0.03 -12.77 15.85
C GLU A 399 0.44 -12.11 14.52
N PHE A 400 -0.44 -11.94 13.51
CA PHE A 400 -0.06 -11.54 12.15
C PHE A 400 -1.00 -10.56 11.43
N VAL A 401 -1.87 -9.81 12.14
CA VAL A 401 -2.75 -8.82 11.47
C VAL A 401 -1.94 -7.64 10.91
N GLY A 402 -2.04 -7.36 9.61
CA GLY A 402 -1.43 -6.17 9.02
C GLY A 402 -2.20 -4.90 9.37
N THR A 403 -1.57 -3.72 9.23
CA THR A 403 -2.28 -2.46 9.45
C THR A 403 -2.00 -1.42 8.38
N VAL A 404 -2.89 -0.44 8.30
CA VAL A 404 -2.60 0.88 7.72
C VAL A 404 -2.83 1.94 8.77
N VAL A 405 -1.78 2.68 9.14
CA VAL A 405 -1.94 3.86 10.00
C VAL A 405 -2.28 5.07 9.15
N VAL A 406 -3.27 5.85 9.60
CA VAL A 406 -3.70 7.09 8.95
C VAL A 406 -3.19 8.27 9.76
N ILE A 407 -2.38 9.10 9.14
CA ILE A 407 -1.70 10.23 9.75
C ILE A 407 -2.28 11.52 9.19
N ASN A 408 -2.63 12.45 10.07
CA ASN A 408 -3.00 13.80 9.69
C ASN A 408 -1.74 14.59 9.32
N ALA A 409 -1.65 15.07 8.08
CA ALA A 409 -0.43 15.68 7.56
C ALA A 409 -0.11 17.05 8.19
N ASP A 410 -1.12 17.77 8.69
CA ASP A 410 -0.92 19.06 9.36
C ASP A 410 -0.30 18.89 10.75
N THR A 411 -0.76 17.88 11.50
CA THR A 411 -0.38 17.66 12.90
C THR A 411 0.66 16.56 13.11
N ASN A 412 0.89 15.73 12.08
CA ASN A 412 1.69 14.50 12.12
C ASN A 412 1.24 13.50 13.19
N GLN A 413 -0.03 13.56 13.62
CA GLN A 413 -0.62 12.62 14.57
C GLN A 413 -1.30 11.47 13.83
N ILE A 414 -1.18 10.27 14.39
CA ILE A 414 -1.97 9.12 13.95
C ILE A 414 -3.42 9.35 14.40
N GLU A 415 -4.34 9.40 13.43
CA GLU A 415 -5.77 9.55 13.68
C GLU A 415 -6.52 8.22 13.76
N LYS A 416 -6.04 7.20 13.03
CA LYS A 416 -6.73 5.92 12.91
C LYS A 416 -5.76 4.80 12.57
N VAL A 417 -6.04 3.59 13.06
CA VAL A 417 -5.37 2.36 12.62
C VAL A 417 -6.41 1.47 11.94
N LEU A 418 -6.14 1.09 10.69
CA LEU A 418 -7.00 0.25 9.88
C LEU A 418 -6.48 -1.18 9.85
N GLU A 419 -7.39 -2.09 10.19
CA GLU A 419 -7.34 -3.54 10.01
C GLU A 419 -7.05 -3.99 8.57
N ILE A 420 -5.89 -4.56 8.23
CA ILE A 420 -5.74 -5.30 6.96
C ILE A 420 -5.17 -6.69 7.20
N GLU A 421 -5.05 -7.49 6.15
CA GLU A 421 -4.51 -8.84 6.25
C GLU A 421 -2.97 -8.85 6.33
N GLU A 422 -2.40 -10.02 6.61
CA GLU A 422 -0.99 -10.20 6.95
C GLU A 422 -0.03 -9.58 5.93
N PHE A 423 1.03 -8.95 6.46
CA PHE A 423 2.15 -8.43 5.68
C PHE A 423 1.76 -7.28 4.74
N GLY A 424 1.22 -6.20 5.30
CA GLY A 424 0.98 -4.94 4.58
C GLY A 424 2.26 -4.45 3.87
N SER A 425 2.15 -4.19 2.57
CA SER A 425 3.28 -3.85 1.70
C SER A 425 2.98 -2.66 0.79
N GLY A 426 3.33 -2.70 -0.50
CA GLY A 426 3.12 -1.56 -1.39
C GLY A 426 1.66 -1.15 -1.49
N MET A 427 1.44 0.14 -1.69
CA MET A 427 0.12 0.74 -1.84
C MET A 427 0.20 1.88 -2.85
N ALA A 428 -0.95 2.25 -3.41
CA ALA A 428 -1.09 3.47 -4.18
C ALA A 428 -2.47 4.07 -3.99
N SER A 429 -2.52 5.39 -3.86
CA SER A 429 -3.71 6.19 -4.08
C SER A 429 -3.79 6.58 -5.56
N TRP A 430 -4.98 6.95 -5.98
CA TRP A 430 -5.10 7.85 -7.11
C TRP A 430 -4.53 9.22 -6.73
N SER A 431 -3.55 9.73 -7.47
CA SER A 431 -3.04 11.10 -7.34
C SER A 431 -3.54 11.93 -8.52
N MET A 432 -4.38 12.94 -8.27
CA MET A 432 -4.60 14.03 -9.24
C MET A 432 -3.80 15.24 -8.83
#